data_AF-A0A7Y5FYQ5-F1
#
_entry.id   AF-A0A7Y5FYQ5-F1
#
_cell.length_a   1.000
_cell.length_b   1.000
_cell.length_c   1.000
_cell.angle_alpha   90.00
_cell.angle_beta   90.00
_cell.angle_gamma   90.00
#
_symmetry.space_group_name_H-M   'P 1'
#
loop_
_entity.id
_entity.type
_entity.pdbx_description
1 polymer ?
#
loop_
_entity_poly.entity_id
_entity_poly.type
_entity_poly.pdbx_seq_one_letter_code
_entity_poly.pdbx_strand_id
1 'polypeptide(L)' 'METAKTLSKTDASVAGWSSLLLTSVKIAVVGFVVLQAKEWFDAGMLDTPATAMDAGLIAAGVFVVNAILKLLKL' A
#
# COMPACT_ATOMS: atom_id res chain seq x y z
N MET A 1 35.55 -0.97 9.60
CA MET A 1 34.41 -1.89 9.88
C MET A 1 33.11 -1.16 10.18
N GLU A 2 33.11 0.05 10.76
CA GLU A 2 31.86 0.82 11.00
C GLU A 2 31.13 1.25 9.73
N THR A 3 31.86 1.64 8.68
CA THR A 3 31.31 2.10 7.39
C THR A 3 30.50 1.03 6.64
N ALA A 4 30.91 -0.24 6.72
CA ALA A 4 30.17 -1.34 6.13
C ALA A 4 28.87 -1.65 6.89
N LYS A 5 28.88 -1.48 8.22
CA LYS A 5 27.73 -1.73 9.11
C LYS A 5 26.66 -0.65 8.96
N THR A 6 27.05 0.60 8.70
CA THR A 6 26.13 1.69 8.39
C THR A 6 25.50 1.55 7.00
N LEU A 7 26.27 1.16 5.98
CA LEU A 7 25.72 0.88 4.64
C LEU A 7 24.64 -0.20 4.70
N SER A 8 24.95 -1.35 5.32
CA SER A 8 24.03 -2.48 5.43
C SER A 8 22.71 -2.13 6.15
N LYS A 9 22.76 -1.26 7.17
CA LYS A 9 21.54 -0.78 7.87
C LYS A 9 20.69 0.15 6.99
N THR A 10 21.33 1.01 6.21
CA THR A 10 20.64 1.90 5.28
C THR A 10 19.94 1.09 4.19
N ASP A 11 20.62 0.10 3.61
CA ASP A 11 20.06 -0.77 2.57
C ASP A 11 18.86 -1.59 3.09
N ALA A 12 18.97 -2.13 4.30
CA ALA A 12 17.87 -2.84 4.96
C ALA A 12 16.66 -1.93 5.26
N SER A 13 16.92 -0.68 5.64
CA SER A 13 15.87 0.32 5.84
C SER A 13 15.13 0.62 4.53
N VAL A 14 15.89 0.90 3.45
CA VAL A 14 15.34 1.22 2.12
C VAL A 14 14.52 0.05 1.56
N ALA A 15 15.05 -1.17 1.63
CA ALA A 15 14.33 -2.38 1.21
C ALA A 15 13.02 -2.58 2.00
N GLY A 16 13.04 -2.22 3.28
CA GLY A 16 11.87 -2.31 4.13
C GLY A 16 10.77 -1.30 3.81
N TRP A 17 11.12 -0.09 3.36
CA TRP A 17 10.14 0.93 2.95
C TRP A 17 9.61 0.69 1.54
N SER A 18 10.45 0.21 0.62
CA SER A 18 10.01 -0.18 -0.73
C SER A 18 9.02 -1.34 -0.68
N SER A 19 9.24 -2.32 0.21
CA SER A 19 8.28 -3.40 0.44
C SER A 19 6.93 -2.88 0.93
N LEU A 20 6.89 -1.86 1.80
CA LEU A 20 5.63 -1.28 2.26
C LEU A 20 4.88 -0.57 1.12
N LEU A 21 5.59 0.24 0.33
CA LEU A 21 5.01 0.91 -0.83
C LEU A 21 4.44 -0.10 -1.84
N LEU A 22 5.18 -1.16 -2.15
CA LEU A 22 4.72 -2.23 -3.05
C LEU A 22 3.47 -2.93 -2.53
N THR A 23 3.40 -3.19 -1.22
CA THR A 23 2.20 -3.76 -0.59
C THR A 23 1.00 -2.82 -0.74
N SER A 24 1.18 -1.53 -0.48
CA SER A 24 0.11 -0.55 -0.62
C SER A 24 -0.39 -0.42 -2.07
N VAL A 25 0.51 -0.45 -3.06
CA VAL A 25 0.12 -0.47 -4.47
C VAL A 25 -0.69 -1.73 -4.81
N LYS A 26 -0.28 -2.90 -4.33
CA LYS A 26 -1.04 -4.15 -4.54
C LYS A 26 -2.44 -4.05 -3.93
N ILE A 27 -2.55 -3.46 -2.74
CA ILE A 27 -3.84 -3.26 -2.07
C ILE A 27 -4.72 -2.30 -2.88
N ALA A 28 -4.16 -1.22 -3.42
CA ALA A 28 -4.91 -0.31 -4.28
C ALA A 28 -5.48 -1.03 -5.51
N VAL A 29 -4.66 -1.84 -6.19
CA VAL A 29 -5.07 -2.58 -7.38
C VAL A 29 -6.15 -3.62 -7.06
N VAL A 30 -5.94 -4.42 -6.00
CA VAL A 30 -6.92 -5.43 -5.59
C VAL A 30 -8.23 -4.77 -5.13
N GLY A 31 -8.15 -3.72 -4.31
CA GLY A 31 -9.30 -2.96 -3.84
C GLY A 31 -10.09 -2.37 -5.00
N PHE A 32 -9.40 -1.77 -5.97
CA PHE A 32 -10.02 -1.22 -7.17
C PHE A 32 -10.80 -2.29 -7.95
N VAL A 33 -10.20 -3.45 -8.23
CA VAL A 33 -10.86 -4.53 -8.98
C VAL A 33 -12.08 -5.06 -8.21
N VAL A 34 -11.97 -5.27 -6.90
CA VAL A 34 -13.07 -5.77 -6.07
C VAL A 34 -14.23 -4.77 -6.01
N LEU A 35 -13.93 -3.48 -5.85
CA LEU A 35 -14.93 -2.42 -5.84
C LEU A 35 -15.64 -2.27 -7.20
N GLN A 36 -14.89 -2.31 -8.31
CA GLN A 36 -15.49 -2.30 -9.65
C GLN A 36 -16.42 -3.49 -9.86
N ALA A 37 -16.02 -4.69 -9.41
CA ALA A 37 -16.88 -5.86 -9.47
C ALA A 37 -18.16 -5.65 -8.65
N LYS A 38 -18.03 -5.10 -7.43
CA LYS A 38 -19.18 -4.80 -6.57
C LYS A 38 -20.14 -3.79 -7.21
N GLU A 39 -19.64 -2.70 -7.77
CA GLU A 39 -20.47 -1.69 -8.44
C GLU A 39 -21.22 -2.28 -9.64
N TRP A 40 -20.54 -3.12 -10.44
CA TRP A 40 -21.19 -3.83 -11.53
C TRP A 40 -22.32 -4.75 -11.05
N PHE A 41 -22.09 -5.49 -9.95
CA PHE A 41 -23.12 -6.36 -9.37
C PHE A 41 -24.30 -5.57 -8.77
N ASP A 42 -24.05 -4.43 -8.13
CA ASP A 42 -25.06 -3.65 -7.42
C ASP A 42 -25.89 -2.75 -8.35
N ALA A 43 -25.24 -2.12 -9.33
CA ALA A 43 -25.83 -1.05 -10.16
C ALA A 43 -25.81 -1.35 -11.67
N GLY A 44 -25.14 -2.42 -12.12
CA GLY A 44 -24.97 -2.73 -13.54
C GLY A 44 -24.11 -1.70 -14.30
N MET A 45 -23.34 -0.89 -13.57
CA MET A 45 -22.52 0.19 -14.11
C MET A 45 -21.23 0.32 -13.28
N LEU A 46 -20.16 0.83 -13.91
CA LEU A 46 -18.89 1.12 -13.25
C LEU A 46 -18.75 2.63 -12.99
N ASP A 47 -18.51 3.03 -11.75
CA ASP A 47 -18.06 4.37 -11.36
C ASP A 47 -16.55 4.35 -11.10
N THR A 48 -15.80 4.27 -12.19
CA THR A 48 -14.35 4.10 -12.17
C THR A 48 -13.62 5.20 -11.39
N PRO A 49 -13.97 6.50 -11.53
CA PRO A 49 -13.34 7.57 -10.74
C PRO A 49 -13.59 7.43 -9.23
N ALA A 50 -14.82 7.17 -8.81
CA ALA A 50 -15.14 7.03 -7.38
C ALA A 50 -14.45 5.79 -6.80
N THR A 51 -14.52 4.66 -7.50
CA THR A 51 -13.85 3.42 -7.08
C THR A 51 -12.32 3.58 -7.00
N ALA A 52 -11.69 4.34 -7.91
CA ALA A 52 -10.25 4.62 -7.83
C ALA A 52 -9.89 5.43 -6.57
N MET A 53 -10.72 6.40 -6.20
CA MET A 53 -10.53 7.19 -4.98
C MET A 53 -10.68 6.33 -3.73
N ASP A 54 -11.70 5.49 -3.67
CA ASP A 54 -11.96 4.59 -2.54
C ASP A 54 -10.83 3.57 -2.36
N ALA A 55 -10.40 2.94 -3.45
CA ALA A 55 -9.28 2.01 -3.45
C ALA A 55 -7.96 2.68 -3.04
N GLY A 56 -7.73 3.92 -3.50
CA GLY A 56 -6.60 4.74 -3.11
C GLY A 56 -6.62 5.08 -1.62
N LEU A 57 -7.78 5.41 -1.06
CA LEU A 57 -7.95 5.71 0.36
C LEU A 57 -7.69 4.49 1.24
N ILE A 58 -8.17 3.31 0.85
CA ILE A 58 -7.88 2.04 1.52
C ILE A 58 -6.37 1.77 1.51
N ALA A 59 -5.72 1.90 0.36
CA ALA A 59 -4.28 1.70 0.23
C ALA A 59 -3.45 2.69 1.05
N ALA A 60 -3.88 3.95 1.11
CA ALA A 60 -3.27 4.98 1.93
C ALA A 60 -3.42 4.67 3.43
N GLY A 61 -4.61 4.24 3.86
CA GLY A 61 -4.85 3.81 5.24
C GLY A 61 -3.93 2.66 5.66
N VAL A 62 -3.82 1.63 4.81
CA VAL A 62 -2.93 0.49 5.09
C VAL A 62 -1.46 0.90 5.06
N PHE A 63 -1.05 1.80 4.14
CA PHE A 63 0.30 2.34 4.13
C PHE A 63 0.64 3.03 5.46
N VAL A 64 -0.24 3.90 5.94
CA VAL A 64 -0.03 4.66 7.18
C VAL A 64 0.08 3.71 8.38
N VAL A 65 -0.81 2.73 8.50
CA VAL A 65 -0.76 1.74 9.58
C VAL A 65 0.56 0.97 9.55
N ASN A 66 0.96 0.45 8.38
CA ASN A 66 2.20 -0.29 8.25
C ASN A 66 3.45 0.57 8.49
N ALA A 67 3.43 1.83 8.07
CA ALA A 67 4.48 2.80 8.34
C ALA A 67 4.63 3.04 9.85
N ILE A 68 3.50 3.21 10.57
CA ILE A 68 3.50 3.37 12.03
C ILE A 68 4.07 2.11 12.70
N LEU A 69 3.61 0.92 12.33
CA LEU A 69 4.11 -0.34 12.89
C LEU A 69 5.63 -0.48 12.68
N LYS A 70 6.11 -0.19 11.47
CA LYS A 70 7.55 -0.21 11.16
C LYS A 70 8.35 0.80 12.00
N LEU A 71 7.82 2.00 12.21
CA LEU A 71 8.47 3.02 13.05
C LEU A 71 8.51 2.61 14.53
N LEU A 72 7.46 1.95 15.01
CA LEU A 72 7.38 1.39 16.36
C LEU A 72 8.22 0.11 16.54
N LYS A 73 8.78 -0.44 15.44
CA LYS A 73 9.49 -1.73 15.40
C LYS A 73 8.62 -2.90 15.89
N LEU A 74 7.32 -2.81 15.64
CA LEU A 74 6.34 -3.87 15.89
C LEU A 74 6.19 -4.77 14.67
#